data_AF-A0A0B4XNF4-F1
#
_entry.id   AF-A0A0B4XNF4-F1
#
_cell.length_a   1.000
_cell.length_b   1.000
_cell.length_c   1.000
_cell.angle_alpha   90.00
_cell.angle_beta   90.00
_cell.angle_gamma   90.00
#
_symmetry.space_group_name_H-M   'P 1'
#
loop_
_entity.id
_entity.type
_entity.pdbx_description
1 polymer ?
#
loop_
_entity_poly.entity_id
_entity_poly.type
_entity_poly.pdbx_seq_one_letter_code
_entity_poly.pdbx_strand_id
1 'polypeptide(L)'
;MVIETACRGLLRLVLAALLLASLPQARAEPAPYAALEHALDGTTLGPLMGLLDTAALARDAGLAERPVPEALLRRFGSQRLQGHRLYEQPDSGQLLLRLDLAPQGLNWLTLAYHGQSPKPVRDWYDHALGASLSDLARSMVALADDRAGRAFLAALGDPGTALASFRALPAALRSADSARLLLSACAGNACHADALILLDQLAAESTEGLWQLDIAVLGRDWRRFDRVMAHLNNTLGPDPGLVWLSGNARLQRGDCAGALAQALPAAERWPGYLPLYPLITQCLVMSERFEDATVWFGHMETRFGLQLDWQALASDPVYMPFVNSPAFRHWRATR
;
A
#
# COMPACT_ATOMS: atom_id res chain seq x y z
N MET A 1 -15.51 -13.17 -77.06
CA MET A 1 -15.98 -13.88 -75.85
C MET A 1 -14.84 -14.82 -75.46
N VAL A 2 -14.13 -14.70 -74.34
CA VAL A 2 -14.46 -14.17 -73.00
C VAL A 2 -13.20 -13.50 -72.42
N ILE A 3 -13.42 -12.43 -71.65
CA ILE A 3 -12.44 -11.60 -70.95
C ILE A 3 -12.05 -12.29 -69.64
N GLU A 4 -10.77 -12.64 -69.46
CA GLU A 4 -10.20 -13.10 -68.19
C GLU A 4 -8.78 -12.52 -68.02
N THR A 5 -8.67 -11.31 -67.48
CA THR A 5 -7.45 -10.79 -66.82
C THR A 5 -7.76 -9.43 -66.17
N ALA A 6 -8.37 -9.43 -64.98
CA ALA A 6 -8.39 -8.27 -64.07
C ALA A 6 -9.11 -8.59 -62.74
N CYS A 7 -8.69 -9.60 -61.97
CA CYS A 7 -9.29 -9.78 -60.62
C CYS A 7 -8.44 -10.57 -59.61
N ARG A 8 -7.11 -10.48 -59.66
CA ARG A 8 -6.24 -11.12 -58.63
C ARG A 8 -5.22 -10.19 -57.95
N GLY A 9 -5.01 -8.97 -58.45
CA GLY A 9 -4.11 -7.99 -57.83
C GLY A 9 -4.76 -7.21 -56.67
N LEU A 10 -6.01 -6.80 -56.82
CA LEU A 10 -6.72 -5.97 -55.82
C LEU A 10 -7.09 -6.75 -54.55
N LEU A 11 -7.42 -8.04 -54.64
CA LEU A 11 -7.83 -8.82 -53.47
C LEU A 11 -6.68 -9.09 -52.48
N ARG A 12 -5.43 -9.20 -52.97
CA ARG A 12 -4.25 -9.40 -52.11
C ARG A 12 -3.80 -8.11 -51.42
N LEU A 13 -3.96 -6.95 -52.06
CA LEU A 13 -3.69 -5.65 -51.45
C LEU A 13 -4.73 -5.29 -50.39
N VAL A 14 -6.01 -5.63 -50.62
CA VAL A 14 -7.09 -5.41 -49.64
C VAL A 14 -6.96 -6.36 -48.43
N LEU A 15 -6.57 -7.63 -48.63
CA LEU A 15 -6.31 -8.55 -47.50
C LEU A 15 -5.08 -8.17 -46.67
N ALA A 16 -4.00 -7.69 -47.30
CA ALA A 16 -2.82 -7.22 -46.58
C ALA A 16 -3.09 -5.94 -45.78
N ALA A 17 -3.92 -5.03 -46.31
CA ALA A 17 -4.36 -3.82 -45.59
C ALA A 17 -5.31 -4.14 -44.42
N LEU A 18 -6.17 -5.15 -44.55
CA LEU A 18 -7.06 -5.60 -43.47
C LEU A 18 -6.34 -6.40 -42.37
N LEU A 19 -5.23 -7.08 -42.70
CA LEU A 19 -4.39 -7.80 -41.71
C LEU A 19 -3.40 -6.89 -40.97
N LEU A 20 -3.05 -5.72 -41.52
CA LEU A 20 -2.28 -4.71 -40.80
C LEU A 20 -3.16 -3.83 -39.88
N ALA A 21 -4.47 -3.79 -40.11
CA ALA A 21 -5.43 -3.07 -39.27
C ALA A 21 -5.90 -3.87 -38.04
N SER A 22 -5.52 -5.16 -37.93
CA SER A 22 -5.85 -6.03 -36.79
C SER A 22 -4.67 -6.34 -35.88
N LEU A 23 -3.50 -5.73 -36.13
CA LEU A 23 -2.49 -5.63 -35.09
C LEU A 23 -3.09 -4.76 -33.98
N PRO A 24 -3.11 -5.20 -32.72
CA PRO A 24 -3.47 -4.31 -31.63
C PRO A 24 -2.54 -3.11 -31.77
N GLN A 25 -3.11 -1.95 -32.08
CA GLN A 25 -2.37 -0.70 -31.94
C GLN A 25 -1.84 -0.76 -30.52
N ALA A 26 -0.53 -0.90 -30.37
CA ALA A 26 0.13 -0.65 -29.11
C ALA A 26 -0.35 0.75 -28.73
N ARG A 27 -1.32 0.83 -27.82
CA ARG A 27 -1.73 2.10 -27.25
C ARG A 27 -0.42 2.65 -26.73
N ALA A 28 0.07 3.73 -27.34
CA ALA A 28 1.14 4.48 -26.74
C ALA A 28 0.68 4.71 -25.31
N GLU A 29 1.38 4.14 -24.34
CA GLU A 29 1.08 4.40 -22.94
C GLU A 29 0.97 5.91 -22.82
N PRO A 30 -0.12 6.43 -22.24
CA PRO A 30 -0.24 7.86 -22.12
C PRO A 30 1.06 8.32 -21.44
N ALA A 31 1.81 9.21 -22.10
CA ALA A 31 3.08 9.77 -21.61
C ALA A 31 3.12 10.08 -20.09
N PRO A 32 2.00 10.43 -19.43
CA PRO A 32 1.97 10.65 -17.99
C PRO A 32 2.09 9.36 -17.13
N TYR A 33 1.62 8.20 -17.60
CA TYR A 33 1.72 6.90 -16.90
C TYR A 33 3.18 6.41 -16.88
N ALA A 34 3.86 6.48 -18.03
CA ALA A 34 5.26 6.10 -18.15
C ALA A 34 6.19 6.94 -17.26
N ALA A 35 5.91 8.24 -17.09
CA ALA A 35 6.66 9.09 -16.17
C ALA A 35 6.48 8.68 -14.70
N LEU A 36 5.28 8.24 -14.32
CA LEU A 36 5.00 7.77 -12.97
C LEU A 36 5.66 6.41 -12.70
N GLU A 37 5.53 5.46 -13.62
CA GLU A 37 6.23 4.17 -13.55
C GLU A 37 7.74 4.38 -13.42
N HIS A 38 8.33 5.24 -14.27
CA HIS A 38 9.75 5.55 -14.19
C HIS A 38 10.16 6.18 -12.85
N ALA A 39 9.32 7.03 -12.27
CA ALA A 39 9.57 7.59 -10.94
C ALA A 39 9.47 6.54 -9.81
N LEU A 40 8.76 5.44 -10.04
CA LEU A 40 8.56 4.36 -9.07
C LEU A 40 9.50 3.17 -9.29
N ASP A 41 10.30 3.16 -10.36
CA ASP A 41 11.39 2.18 -10.59
C ASP A 41 12.47 2.20 -9.48
N GLY A 42 12.51 3.28 -8.70
CA GLY A 42 13.42 3.44 -7.58
C GLY A 42 13.03 2.64 -6.34
N THR A 43 13.86 2.71 -5.31
CA THR A 43 13.58 2.07 -4.00
C THR A 43 12.97 3.04 -2.99
N THR A 44 12.68 4.28 -3.40
CA THR A 44 12.08 5.31 -2.54
C THR A 44 11.04 6.13 -3.29
N LEU A 45 10.19 6.86 -2.57
CA LEU A 45 9.23 7.81 -3.15
C LEU A 45 9.87 9.13 -3.61
N GLY A 46 11.19 9.30 -3.45
CA GLY A 46 11.90 10.54 -3.79
C GLY A 46 11.65 11.04 -5.22
N PRO A 47 11.74 10.19 -6.25
CA PRO A 47 11.45 10.61 -7.62
C PRO A 47 9.97 10.98 -7.84
N LEU A 48 9.04 10.31 -7.14
CA LEU A 48 7.62 10.71 -7.15
C LEU A 48 7.44 12.14 -6.61
N MET A 49 8.20 12.54 -5.58
CA MET A 49 8.20 13.94 -5.10
C MET A 49 8.66 14.92 -6.19
N GLY A 50 9.52 14.48 -7.12
CA GLY A 50 9.97 15.29 -8.26
C GLY A 50 8.85 15.62 -9.25
N LEU A 51 7.82 14.78 -9.31
CA LEU A 51 6.63 14.97 -10.14
C LEU A 51 5.57 15.88 -9.50
N LEU A 52 5.78 16.29 -8.24
CA LEU A 52 4.84 17.10 -7.49
C LEU A 52 4.93 18.58 -7.88
N ASP A 53 3.79 19.14 -8.31
CA ASP A 53 3.59 20.58 -8.47
C ASP A 53 3.37 21.22 -7.10
N THR A 54 4.47 21.64 -6.47
CA THR A 54 4.45 22.29 -5.16
C THR A 54 3.67 23.61 -5.13
N ALA A 55 3.51 24.28 -6.28
CA ALA A 55 2.71 25.50 -6.36
C ALA A 55 1.22 25.18 -6.39
N ALA A 56 0.81 24.15 -7.14
CA ALA A 56 -0.55 23.63 -7.07
C ALA A 56 -0.88 23.12 -5.66
N LEU A 57 0.01 22.34 -5.06
CA LEU A 57 -0.15 21.86 -3.69
C LEU A 57 -0.35 23.01 -2.69
N ALA A 58 0.46 24.07 -2.78
CA ALA A 58 0.33 25.23 -1.90
C ALA A 58 -1.03 25.94 -2.09
N ARG A 59 -1.53 26.05 -3.33
CA ARG A 59 -2.87 26.61 -3.61
C ARG A 59 -3.97 25.74 -3.03
N ASP A 60 -3.90 24.42 -3.24
CA ASP A 60 -4.88 23.45 -2.77
C ASP A 60 -4.87 23.37 -1.22
N ALA A 61 -3.71 23.62 -0.60
CA ALA A 61 -3.55 23.78 0.85
C ALA A 61 -4.03 25.15 1.40
N GLY A 62 -4.35 26.12 0.54
CA GLY A 62 -4.78 27.47 0.94
C GLY A 62 -3.66 28.36 1.49
N LEU A 63 -2.40 28.12 1.09
CA LEU A 63 -1.21 28.72 1.70
C LEU A 63 -0.78 30.08 1.12
N ALA A 64 -1.56 30.70 0.23
CA ALA A 64 -1.31 32.05 -0.32
C ALA A 64 0.17 32.31 -0.69
N GLU A 65 0.69 31.58 -1.67
CA GLU A 65 2.09 31.60 -2.17
C GLU A 65 3.19 31.19 -1.17
N ARG A 66 2.86 30.87 0.09
CA ARG A 66 3.87 30.35 1.02
C ARG A 66 4.39 28.99 0.53
N PRO A 67 5.71 28.77 0.55
CA PRO A 67 6.29 27.51 0.10
C PRO A 67 5.90 26.39 1.07
N VAL A 68 5.60 25.22 0.49
CA VAL A 68 5.42 23.99 1.28
C VAL A 68 6.77 23.62 1.92
N PRO A 69 6.82 23.32 3.23
CA PRO A 69 8.09 23.05 3.91
C PRO A 69 8.84 21.87 3.28
N GLU A 70 10.11 22.06 2.89
CA GLU A 70 10.93 21.02 2.26
C GLU A 70 11.08 19.77 3.15
N ALA A 71 11.01 19.95 4.48
CA ALA A 71 11.00 18.85 5.45
C ALA A 71 9.83 17.86 5.23
N LEU A 72 8.67 18.34 4.77
CA LEU A 72 7.52 17.50 4.40
C LEU A 72 7.93 16.59 3.24
N LEU A 73 8.39 17.19 2.15
CA LEU A 73 8.72 16.50 0.90
C LEU A 73 9.85 15.49 1.08
N ARG A 74 10.91 15.86 1.81
CA ARG A 74 12.03 14.94 2.07
C ARG A 74 11.60 13.72 2.86
N ARG A 75 10.69 13.89 3.81
CA ARG A 75 10.24 12.78 4.65
C ARG A 75 9.41 11.78 3.85
N PHE A 76 8.40 12.25 3.12
CA PHE A 76 7.63 11.37 2.24
C PHE A 76 8.51 10.73 1.17
N GLY A 77 9.43 11.50 0.57
CA GLY A 77 10.38 10.99 -0.42
C GLY A 77 11.38 9.95 0.11
N SER A 78 11.70 9.96 1.41
CA SER A 78 12.64 9.01 2.02
C SER A 78 12.04 7.63 2.30
N GLN A 79 10.72 7.46 2.19
CA GLN A 79 10.07 6.18 2.44
C GLN A 79 10.54 5.13 1.43
N ARG A 80 10.95 3.97 1.96
CA ARG A 80 11.46 2.86 1.14
C ARG A 80 10.34 1.97 0.64
N LEU A 81 10.44 1.59 -0.63
CA LEU A 81 9.51 0.73 -1.33
C LEU A 81 10.16 -0.61 -1.64
N GLN A 82 9.37 -1.67 -1.57
CA GLN A 82 9.70 -3.00 -2.10
C GLN A 82 9.00 -3.28 -3.42
N GLY A 83 7.91 -2.57 -3.69
CA GLY A 83 7.19 -2.64 -4.95
C GLY A 83 5.99 -1.72 -4.97
N HIS A 84 5.38 -1.58 -6.14
CA HIS A 84 4.18 -0.79 -6.35
C HIS A 84 3.22 -1.47 -7.32
N ARG A 85 1.97 -1.01 -7.31
CA ARG A 85 0.98 -1.31 -8.35
C ARG A 85 0.21 -0.04 -8.65
N LEU A 86 0.01 0.22 -9.93
CA LEU A 86 -0.73 1.39 -10.39
C LEU A 86 -2.05 0.92 -11.00
N TYR A 87 -3.13 1.55 -10.56
CA TYR A 87 -4.49 1.30 -11.03
C TYR A 87 -5.06 2.60 -11.60
N GLU A 88 -5.40 2.59 -12.89
CA GLU A 88 -6.15 3.69 -13.48
C GLU A 88 -7.60 3.65 -13.01
N GLN A 89 -8.13 4.82 -12.64
CA GLN A 89 -9.56 5.01 -12.47
C GLN A 89 -10.08 5.70 -13.74
N PRO A 90 -10.78 4.97 -14.65
CA PRO A 90 -11.04 5.41 -16.02
C PRO A 90 -11.78 6.75 -16.17
N ASP A 91 -12.46 7.22 -15.12
CA ASP A 91 -13.40 8.35 -15.20
C ASP A 91 -13.08 9.53 -14.26
N SER A 92 -12.06 9.43 -13.39
CA SER A 92 -11.81 10.43 -12.33
C SER A 92 -10.63 11.36 -12.59
N GLY A 93 -9.77 11.06 -13.57
CA GLY A 93 -8.48 11.75 -13.72
C GLY A 93 -7.54 11.52 -12.52
N GLN A 94 -7.80 10.48 -11.72
CA GLN A 94 -6.96 10.08 -10.59
C GLN A 94 -6.29 8.74 -10.88
N LEU A 95 -5.16 8.53 -10.21
CA LEU A 95 -4.43 7.27 -10.25
C LEU A 95 -4.36 6.71 -8.84
N LEU A 96 -4.73 5.44 -8.66
CA LEU A 96 -4.54 4.75 -7.39
C LEU A 96 -3.21 4.01 -7.43
N LEU A 97 -2.30 4.39 -6.55
CA LEU A 97 -0.98 3.82 -6.40
C LEU A 97 -0.93 3.02 -5.10
N ARG A 98 -0.79 1.69 -5.20
CA ARG A 98 -0.52 0.82 -4.05
C ARG A 98 0.99 0.69 -3.86
N LEU A 99 1.45 0.86 -2.63
CA LEU A 99 2.85 0.82 -2.22
C LEU A 99 3.07 -0.31 -1.21
N ASP A 100 4.00 -1.21 -1.52
CA ASP A 100 4.55 -2.16 -0.55
C ASP A 100 5.76 -1.49 0.12
N LEU A 101 5.59 -1.00 1.36
CA LEU A 101 6.63 -0.30 2.12
C LEU A 101 7.55 -1.29 2.83
N ALA A 102 8.86 -1.04 2.83
CA ALA A 102 9.82 -1.86 3.58
C ALA A 102 9.78 -1.52 5.09
N PRO A 103 9.89 -2.49 6.03
CA PRO A 103 10.15 -3.92 5.81
C PRO A 103 8.92 -4.83 5.65
N GLN A 104 7.68 -4.31 5.69
CA GLN A 104 6.44 -4.87 5.10
C GLN A 104 5.19 -4.13 5.63
N GLY A 105 5.20 -2.80 5.50
CA GLY A 105 4.01 -1.96 5.67
C GLY A 105 3.24 -1.88 4.35
N LEU A 106 1.93 -1.66 4.41
CA LEU A 106 1.12 -1.41 3.22
C LEU A 106 0.62 0.04 3.24
N ASN A 107 0.70 0.73 2.11
CA ASN A 107 0.08 2.03 1.92
C ASN A 107 -0.57 2.11 0.53
N TRP A 108 -1.62 2.91 0.44
CA TRP A 108 -2.24 3.28 -0.83
C TRP A 108 -2.24 4.80 -0.91
N LEU A 109 -1.90 5.31 -2.07
CA LEU A 109 -1.98 6.72 -2.40
C LEU A 109 -2.98 6.90 -3.54
N THR A 110 -3.99 7.75 -3.36
CA THR A 110 -4.78 8.23 -4.50
C THR A 110 -4.16 9.53 -5.00
N LEU A 111 -3.52 9.50 -6.15
CA LEU A 111 -2.84 10.64 -6.75
C LEU A 111 -3.84 11.51 -7.51
N ALA A 112 -3.91 12.79 -7.16
CA ALA A 112 -4.58 13.80 -7.98
C ALA A 112 -3.62 14.24 -9.10
N TYR A 113 -4.05 14.02 -10.35
CA TYR A 113 -3.14 14.01 -11.49
C TYR A 113 -3.59 14.96 -12.62
N HIS A 114 -2.63 15.60 -13.29
CA HIS A 114 -2.87 16.49 -14.43
C HIS A 114 -1.83 16.26 -15.54
N GLY A 115 -2.18 15.44 -16.52
CA GLY A 115 -1.24 14.82 -17.47
C GLY A 115 -0.61 15.70 -18.55
N GLN A 116 -0.74 17.02 -18.49
CA GLN A 116 -0.07 17.94 -19.45
C GLN A 116 1.10 18.72 -18.83
N SER A 117 1.41 18.50 -17.55
CA SER A 117 2.48 19.20 -16.83
C SER A 117 3.75 18.33 -16.68
N PRO A 118 4.96 18.91 -16.73
CA PRO A 118 6.19 18.21 -16.34
C PRO A 118 6.20 17.85 -14.84
N LYS A 119 5.34 18.48 -14.04
CA LYS A 119 5.03 18.13 -12.65
C LYS A 119 3.54 17.79 -12.55
N PRO A 120 3.15 16.57 -12.95
CA PRO A 120 1.74 16.24 -13.16
C PRO A 120 1.00 15.87 -11.87
N VAL A 121 1.70 15.60 -10.77
CA VAL A 121 1.06 15.28 -9.48
C VAL A 121 0.75 16.58 -8.74
N ARG A 122 -0.49 16.82 -8.36
CA ARG A 122 -0.90 18.05 -7.64
C ARG A 122 -1.09 17.84 -6.15
N ASP A 123 -1.60 16.68 -5.80
CA ASP A 123 -1.88 16.24 -4.44
C ASP A 123 -1.91 14.71 -4.42
N TRP A 124 -1.91 14.13 -3.23
CA TRP A 124 -2.37 12.76 -3.06
C TRP A 124 -3.08 12.59 -1.72
N TYR A 125 -3.97 11.61 -1.68
CA TYR A 125 -4.53 11.10 -0.44
C TYR A 125 -3.74 9.89 0.04
N ASP A 126 -3.14 9.99 1.23
CA ASP A 126 -2.47 8.88 1.90
C ASP A 126 -3.50 8.10 2.72
N HIS A 127 -3.84 6.90 2.25
CA HIS A 127 -4.83 6.04 2.90
C HIS A 127 -4.32 5.45 4.21
N ALA A 128 -3.01 5.37 4.45
CA ALA A 128 -2.49 4.96 5.75
C ALA A 128 -2.78 6.00 6.83
N LEU A 129 -2.60 7.28 6.51
CA LEU A 129 -2.84 8.40 7.43
C LEU A 129 -4.29 8.91 7.41
N GLY A 130 -5.03 8.61 6.35
CA GLY A 130 -6.37 9.17 6.12
C GLY A 130 -6.33 10.69 5.91
N ALA A 131 -5.34 11.20 5.17
CA ALA A 131 -5.18 12.62 4.90
C ALA A 131 -4.57 12.92 3.53
N SER A 132 -4.91 14.08 2.99
CA SER A 132 -4.26 14.61 1.80
C SER A 132 -2.89 15.24 2.14
N LEU A 133 -1.99 15.29 1.16
CA LEU A 133 -0.73 16.00 1.32
C LEU A 133 -0.98 17.50 1.54
N SER A 134 -2.02 18.06 0.92
CA SER A 134 -2.41 19.47 1.11
C SER A 134 -2.86 19.79 2.54
N ASP A 135 -3.61 18.91 3.20
CA ASP A 135 -4.00 19.07 4.60
C ASP A 135 -2.78 19.02 5.53
N LEU A 136 -1.87 18.06 5.30
CA LEU A 136 -0.64 17.95 6.08
C LEU A 136 0.28 19.17 5.86
N ALA A 137 0.38 19.68 4.64
CA ALA A 137 1.14 20.89 4.33
C ALA A 137 0.58 22.11 5.06
N ARG A 138 -0.75 22.28 5.06
CA ARG A 138 -1.44 23.35 5.79
C ARG A 138 -1.12 23.30 7.29
N SER A 139 -1.23 22.11 7.89
CA SER A 139 -0.92 21.89 9.30
C SER A 139 0.54 22.20 9.65
N MET A 140 1.49 21.75 8.83
CA MET A 140 2.91 22.04 9.05
C MET A 140 3.22 23.53 8.98
N VAL A 141 2.59 24.26 8.06
CA VAL A 141 2.79 25.70 7.97
C VAL A 141 2.25 26.42 9.22
N ALA A 142 1.06 26.03 9.70
CA ALA A 142 0.52 26.55 10.96
C ALA A 142 1.44 26.25 12.17
N LEU A 143 2.00 25.04 12.22
CA LEU A 143 3.00 24.66 13.23
C LEU A 143 4.28 25.49 13.11
N ALA A 144 4.73 25.81 11.89
CA ALA A 144 5.95 26.57 11.67
C ALA A 144 5.85 28.03 12.16
N ASP A 145 4.65 28.59 12.27
CA ASP A 145 4.43 29.95 12.76
C ASP A 145 4.60 30.05 14.29
N ASP A 146 4.46 28.94 15.02
CA ASP A 146 4.61 28.87 16.47
C ASP A 146 5.97 28.30 16.92
N ARG A 147 6.49 28.75 18.07
CA ARG A 147 7.78 28.27 18.60
C ARG A 147 7.73 26.79 19.00
N ALA A 148 6.68 26.37 19.70
CA ALA A 148 6.52 24.97 20.09
C ALA A 148 6.18 24.11 18.88
N GLY A 149 5.41 24.63 17.94
CA GLY A 149 5.15 24.00 16.65
C GLY A 149 6.43 23.72 15.85
N ARG A 150 7.36 24.69 15.71
CA ARG A 150 8.68 24.46 15.10
C ARG A 150 9.50 23.40 15.82
N ALA A 151 9.46 23.39 17.16
CA ALA A 151 10.16 22.38 17.95
C ALA A 151 9.60 20.97 17.69
N PHE A 152 8.27 20.84 17.60
CA PHE A 152 7.62 19.59 17.21
C PHE A 152 8.01 19.15 15.81
N LEU A 153 7.97 20.04 14.81
CA LEU A 153 8.38 19.72 13.44
C LEU A 153 9.83 19.25 13.34
N ALA A 154 10.73 19.79 14.17
CA ALA A 154 12.10 19.30 14.26
C ALA A 154 12.17 17.91 14.93
N ALA A 155 11.42 17.71 16.02
CA ALA A 155 11.37 16.44 16.76
C ALA A 155 10.76 15.29 15.95
N LEU A 156 9.97 15.57 14.91
CA LEU A 156 9.47 14.55 13.98
C LEU A 156 10.57 13.73 13.30
N GLY A 157 11.82 14.21 13.25
CA GLY A 157 12.98 13.44 12.77
C GLY A 157 13.57 12.45 13.79
N ASP A 158 13.13 12.52 15.04
CA ASP A 158 13.56 11.66 16.14
C ASP A 158 12.31 11.09 16.86
N PRO A 159 11.89 9.86 16.53
CA PRO A 159 10.71 9.24 17.11
C PRO A 159 10.72 9.18 18.64
N GLY A 160 11.91 9.14 19.27
CA GLY A 160 12.06 9.13 20.72
C GLY A 160 11.61 10.42 21.41
N THR A 161 11.66 11.56 20.71
CA THR A 161 11.29 12.88 21.25
C THR A 161 9.99 13.44 20.65
N ALA A 162 9.59 12.98 19.46
CA ALA A 162 8.40 13.43 18.74
C ALA A 162 7.12 13.43 19.60
N LEU A 163 6.87 12.35 20.35
CA LEU A 163 5.68 12.22 21.20
C LEU A 163 5.64 13.25 22.33
N ALA A 164 6.78 13.48 22.98
CA ALA A 164 6.88 14.48 24.06
C ALA A 164 6.67 15.89 23.51
N SER A 165 7.27 16.20 22.35
CA SER A 165 7.08 17.49 21.68
C SER A 165 5.63 17.71 21.22
N PHE A 166 4.94 16.68 20.75
CA PHE A 166 3.51 16.77 20.42
C PHE A 166 2.67 17.12 21.64
N ARG A 167 2.91 16.45 22.79
CA ARG A 167 2.17 16.72 24.03
C ARG A 167 2.36 18.15 24.54
N ALA A 168 3.52 18.74 24.27
CA ALA A 168 3.87 20.12 24.61
C ALA A 168 3.29 21.18 23.65
N LEU A 169 2.64 20.77 22.54
CA LEU A 169 2.00 21.72 21.65
C LEU A 169 0.86 22.47 22.34
N PRO A 170 0.67 23.77 22.04
CA PRO A 170 -0.54 24.51 22.38
C PRO A 170 -1.79 23.76 21.90
N ALA A 171 -2.89 23.85 22.66
CA ALA A 171 -4.13 23.15 22.32
C ALA A 171 -4.64 23.48 20.91
N ALA A 172 -4.46 24.72 20.45
CA ALA A 172 -4.83 25.16 19.10
C ALA A 172 -4.04 24.46 17.97
N LEU A 173 -2.87 23.89 18.28
CA LEU A 173 -2.01 23.19 17.32
C LEU A 173 -2.05 21.66 17.47
N ARG A 174 -2.75 21.15 18.49
CA ARG A 174 -3.03 19.71 18.66
C ARG A 174 -4.30 19.36 17.91
N SER A 175 -4.13 19.00 16.64
CA SER A 175 -5.21 18.62 15.74
C SER A 175 -4.98 17.20 15.21
N ALA A 176 -5.98 16.66 14.51
CA ALA A 176 -5.83 15.38 13.82
C ALA A 176 -4.63 15.40 12.85
N ASP A 177 -4.40 16.50 12.12
CA ASP A 177 -3.29 16.58 11.16
C ASP A 177 -1.92 16.56 11.83
N SER A 178 -1.75 17.29 12.95
CA SER A 178 -0.48 17.20 13.69
C SER A 178 -0.29 15.84 14.35
N ALA A 179 -1.37 15.15 14.73
CA ALA A 179 -1.33 13.76 15.19
C ALA A 179 -0.99 12.77 14.04
N ARG A 180 -1.43 13.01 12.80
CA ARG A 180 -1.03 12.22 11.62
C ARG A 180 0.46 12.38 11.31
N LEU A 181 1.00 13.60 11.44
CA LEU A 181 2.45 13.83 11.34
C LEU A 181 3.22 13.06 12.42
N LEU A 182 2.71 13.05 13.65
CA LEU A 182 3.28 12.24 14.72
C LEU A 182 3.19 10.74 14.39
N LEU A 183 2.04 10.24 13.96
CA LEU A 183 1.84 8.83 13.60
C LEU A 183 2.83 8.37 12.53
N SER A 184 2.99 9.17 11.47
CA SER A 184 3.98 8.92 10.43
C SER A 184 5.43 8.88 10.99
N ALA A 185 5.74 9.60 12.07
CA ALA A 185 7.09 9.64 12.64
C ALA A 185 7.34 8.41 13.49
N CYS A 186 6.28 7.98 14.16
CA CYS A 186 6.28 6.82 15.03
C CYS A 186 6.11 5.50 14.28
N ALA A 187 5.90 5.50 12.96
CA ALA A 187 5.79 4.28 12.16
C ALA A 187 7.01 3.37 12.40
N GLY A 188 6.76 2.12 12.80
CA GLY A 188 7.81 1.14 13.12
C GLY A 188 8.61 1.41 14.41
N ASN A 189 8.20 2.39 15.22
CA ASN A 189 8.89 2.78 16.46
C ASN A 189 8.00 2.60 17.69
N ALA A 190 8.58 2.62 18.89
CA ALA A 190 7.88 2.38 20.15
C ALA A 190 6.71 3.35 20.42
N CYS A 191 6.76 4.57 19.89
CA CYS A 191 5.70 5.57 20.07
C CYS A 191 4.47 5.35 19.16
N HIS A 192 4.45 4.31 18.31
CA HIS A 192 3.39 4.11 17.32
C HIS A 192 2.00 3.96 17.94
N ALA A 193 1.87 3.10 18.97
CA ALA A 193 0.60 2.86 19.63
C ALA A 193 0.05 4.12 20.32
N ASP A 194 0.92 4.89 20.98
CA ASP A 194 0.53 6.17 21.60
C ASP A 194 0.08 7.20 20.55
N ALA A 195 0.77 7.27 19.41
CA ALA A 195 0.41 8.17 18.31
C ALA A 195 -0.94 7.79 17.69
N LEU A 196 -1.22 6.50 17.52
CA LEU A 196 -2.52 6.00 17.06
C LEU A 196 -3.64 6.42 18.01
N ILE A 197 -3.45 6.23 19.33
CA ILE A 197 -4.47 6.59 20.35
C ILE A 197 -4.73 8.11 20.33
N LEU A 198 -3.68 8.93 20.23
CA LEU A 198 -3.83 10.38 20.13
C LEU A 198 -4.56 10.80 18.86
N LEU A 199 -4.27 10.16 17.73
CA LEU A 199 -4.99 10.42 16.48
C LEU A 199 -6.47 10.04 16.61
N ASP A 200 -6.79 8.90 17.20
CA ASP A 200 -8.18 8.44 17.39
C ASP A 200 -9.01 9.42 18.23
N GLN A 201 -8.39 10.06 19.23
CA GLN A 201 -9.05 11.06 20.07
C GLN A 201 -9.31 12.40 19.36
N LEU A 202 -8.50 12.72 18.35
CA LEU A 202 -8.52 14.02 17.67
C LEU A 202 -9.19 13.97 16.30
N ALA A 203 -9.19 12.81 15.65
CA ALA A 203 -9.83 12.61 14.36
C ALA A 203 -11.35 12.48 14.53
N ALA A 204 -12.09 13.07 13.59
CA ALA A 204 -13.51 12.78 13.47
C ALA A 204 -13.70 11.33 12.99
N GLU A 205 -14.77 10.66 13.45
CA GLU A 205 -15.11 9.29 13.05
C GLU A 205 -15.24 9.12 11.52
N SER A 206 -15.58 10.20 10.81
CA SER A 206 -15.69 10.21 9.34
C SER A 206 -14.34 10.21 8.62
N THR A 207 -13.20 10.28 9.32
CA THR A 207 -11.89 10.29 8.65
C THR A 207 -11.37 8.87 8.44
N GLU A 208 -11.63 8.30 7.28
CA GLU A 208 -11.31 6.92 6.97
C GLU A 208 -9.82 6.75 6.60
N GLY A 209 -9.12 5.84 7.26
CA GLY A 209 -7.72 5.54 6.99
C GLY A 209 -7.33 4.20 7.60
N LEU A 210 -6.30 3.56 7.06
CA LEU A 210 -5.84 2.23 7.51
C LEU A 210 -5.43 2.23 8.97
N TRP A 211 -4.94 3.35 9.50
CA TRP A 211 -4.63 3.51 10.93
C TRP A 211 -5.81 3.12 11.85
N GLN A 212 -7.06 3.27 11.39
CA GLN A 212 -8.23 2.85 12.16
C GLN A 212 -8.32 1.33 12.33
N LEU A 213 -7.78 0.55 11.39
CA LEU A 213 -7.67 -0.90 11.52
C LEU A 213 -6.73 -1.25 12.68
N ASP A 214 -5.58 -0.57 12.77
CA ASP A 214 -4.62 -0.79 13.85
C ASP A 214 -5.22 -0.42 15.21
N ILE A 215 -5.95 0.69 15.28
CA ILE A 215 -6.71 1.04 16.49
C ILE A 215 -7.77 0.00 16.84
N ALA A 216 -8.52 -0.48 15.86
CA ALA A 216 -9.53 -1.51 16.09
C ALA A 216 -8.90 -2.82 16.59
N VAL A 217 -7.74 -3.21 16.06
CA VAL A 217 -6.96 -4.38 16.54
C VAL A 217 -6.47 -4.14 17.97
N LEU A 218 -5.86 -2.99 18.25
CA LEU A 218 -5.37 -2.62 19.59
C LEU A 218 -6.48 -2.67 20.64
N GLY A 219 -7.66 -2.14 20.32
CA GLY A 219 -8.84 -2.15 21.18
C GLY A 219 -9.63 -3.47 21.16
N ARG A 220 -9.26 -4.43 20.31
CA ARG A 220 -10.06 -5.64 19.98
C ARG A 220 -11.50 -5.32 19.56
N ASP A 221 -11.73 -4.16 18.96
CA ASP A 221 -13.02 -3.75 18.39
C ASP A 221 -13.18 -4.29 16.97
N TRP A 222 -13.49 -5.58 16.88
CA TRP A 222 -13.66 -6.26 15.59
C TRP A 222 -14.84 -5.71 14.78
N ARG A 223 -15.85 -5.10 15.43
CA ARG A 223 -16.96 -4.45 14.73
C ARG A 223 -16.47 -3.21 13.99
N ARG A 224 -15.64 -2.39 14.63
CA ARG A 224 -14.98 -1.25 13.96
C ARG A 224 -14.07 -1.74 12.85
N PHE A 225 -13.25 -2.76 13.11
CA PHE A 225 -12.37 -3.35 12.09
C PHE A 225 -13.15 -3.76 10.83
N ASP A 226 -14.22 -4.54 10.99
CA ASP A 226 -15.01 -5.05 9.87
C ASP A 226 -15.69 -3.90 9.09
N ARG A 227 -16.18 -2.85 9.78
CA ARG A 227 -16.73 -1.65 9.11
C ARG A 227 -15.69 -0.91 8.28
N VAL A 228 -14.52 -0.63 8.87
CA VAL A 228 -13.43 0.08 8.18
C VAL A 228 -12.91 -0.76 7.00
N MET A 229 -12.74 -2.06 7.17
CA MET A 229 -12.36 -2.96 6.07
C MET A 229 -13.38 -2.97 4.93
N ALA A 230 -14.69 -2.98 5.24
CA ALA A 230 -15.72 -2.94 4.20
C ALA A 230 -15.64 -1.64 3.40
N HIS A 231 -15.47 -0.51 4.06
CA HIS A 231 -15.24 0.77 3.40
C HIS A 231 -14.01 0.74 2.49
N LEU A 232 -12.85 0.34 3.03
CA LEU A 232 -11.59 0.30 2.28
C LEU A 232 -11.67 -0.59 1.04
N ASN A 233 -12.33 -1.75 1.14
CA ASN A 233 -12.55 -2.63 -0.02
C ASN A 233 -13.40 -1.96 -1.11
N ASN A 234 -14.41 -1.15 -0.73
CA ASN A 234 -15.23 -0.42 -1.69
C ASN A 234 -14.44 0.72 -2.35
N THR A 235 -13.60 1.42 -1.58
CA THR A 235 -12.85 2.59 -2.03
C THR A 235 -11.61 2.23 -2.86
N LEU A 236 -10.85 1.22 -2.43
CA LEU A 236 -9.59 0.80 -3.05
C LEU A 236 -9.79 -0.31 -4.08
N GLY A 237 -10.92 -1.00 -4.05
CA GLY A 237 -11.19 -2.16 -4.89
C GLY A 237 -10.45 -3.43 -4.43
N PRO A 238 -10.46 -4.48 -5.26
CA PRO A 238 -9.88 -5.77 -4.90
C PRO A 238 -8.34 -5.73 -4.91
N ASP A 239 -7.74 -5.91 -3.74
CA ASP A 239 -6.28 -5.97 -3.56
C ASP A 239 -5.85 -7.11 -2.61
N PRO A 240 -4.79 -7.88 -2.92
CA PRO A 240 -4.36 -8.99 -2.08
C PRO A 240 -3.85 -8.56 -0.68
N GLY A 241 -3.42 -7.31 -0.53
CA GLY A 241 -3.05 -6.71 0.75
C GLY A 241 -4.25 -6.52 1.67
N LEU A 242 -5.40 -6.10 1.13
CA LEU A 242 -6.65 -6.01 1.91
C LEU A 242 -7.16 -7.41 2.32
N VAL A 243 -7.00 -8.40 1.44
CA VAL A 243 -7.31 -9.81 1.79
C VAL A 243 -6.39 -10.29 2.90
N TRP A 244 -5.09 -10.00 2.81
CA TRP A 244 -4.12 -10.36 3.85
C TRP A 244 -4.44 -9.69 5.19
N LEU A 245 -4.79 -8.39 5.22
CA LEU A 245 -5.20 -7.69 6.44
C LEU A 245 -6.44 -8.34 7.07
N SER A 246 -7.47 -8.60 6.28
CA SER A 246 -8.70 -9.26 6.74
C SER A 246 -8.42 -10.68 7.26
N GLY A 247 -7.60 -11.44 6.53
CA GLY A 247 -7.20 -12.80 6.88
C GLY A 247 -6.39 -12.86 8.19
N ASN A 248 -5.45 -11.93 8.41
CA ASN A 248 -4.75 -11.83 9.69
C ASN A 248 -5.68 -11.50 10.84
N ALA A 249 -6.63 -10.59 10.66
CA ALA A 249 -7.62 -10.30 11.69
C ALA A 249 -8.52 -11.52 11.99
N ARG A 250 -8.86 -12.34 10.99
CA ARG A 250 -9.53 -13.64 11.21
C ARG A 250 -8.65 -14.61 11.99
N LEU A 251 -7.38 -14.76 11.61
CA LEU A 251 -6.42 -15.59 12.31
C LEU A 251 -6.27 -15.19 13.79
N GLN A 252 -6.18 -13.89 14.09
CA GLN A 252 -6.12 -13.38 15.47
C GLN A 252 -7.39 -13.70 16.29
N ARG A 253 -8.52 -13.93 15.62
CA ARG A 253 -9.79 -14.39 16.22
C ARG A 253 -9.91 -15.91 16.28
N GLY A 254 -8.89 -16.65 15.85
CA GLY A 254 -8.91 -18.11 15.75
C GLY A 254 -9.71 -18.67 14.56
N ASP A 255 -10.18 -17.81 13.65
CA ASP A 255 -10.99 -18.20 12.49
C ASP A 255 -10.11 -18.58 11.29
N CYS A 256 -9.39 -19.70 11.40
CA CYS A 256 -8.55 -20.22 10.32
C CYS A 256 -9.37 -20.61 9.09
N ALA A 257 -10.58 -21.13 9.28
CA ALA A 257 -11.46 -21.53 8.18
C ALA A 257 -11.85 -20.33 7.32
N GLY A 258 -12.29 -19.24 7.94
CA GLY A 258 -12.62 -17.99 7.24
C GLY A 258 -11.40 -17.32 6.62
N ALA A 259 -10.25 -17.35 7.27
CA ALA A 259 -9.00 -16.82 6.71
C ALA A 259 -8.61 -17.57 5.43
N LEU A 260 -8.64 -18.91 5.46
CA LEU A 260 -8.33 -19.75 4.29
C LEU A 260 -9.33 -19.56 3.15
N ALA A 261 -10.62 -19.44 3.45
CA ALA A 261 -11.67 -19.22 2.46
C ALA A 261 -11.46 -17.95 1.62
N GLN A 262 -10.81 -16.93 2.19
CA GLN A 262 -10.46 -15.69 1.49
C GLN A 262 -9.06 -15.75 0.86
N ALA A 263 -8.08 -16.28 1.59
CA ALA A 263 -6.67 -16.24 1.19
C ALA A 263 -6.35 -17.21 0.03
N LEU A 264 -6.97 -18.39 -0.02
CA LEU A 264 -6.70 -19.37 -1.08
C LEU A 264 -7.08 -18.84 -2.48
N PRO A 265 -8.33 -18.36 -2.74
CA PRO A 265 -8.66 -17.77 -4.03
C PRO A 265 -7.83 -16.52 -4.35
N ALA A 266 -7.45 -15.74 -3.33
CA ALA A 266 -6.60 -14.57 -3.53
C ALA A 266 -5.18 -14.95 -3.95
N ALA A 267 -4.61 -16.02 -3.39
CA ALA A 267 -3.30 -16.51 -3.80
C ALA A 267 -3.30 -17.12 -5.21
N GLU A 268 -4.42 -17.68 -5.66
CA GLU A 268 -4.60 -18.09 -7.06
C GLU A 268 -4.67 -16.89 -8.01
N ARG A 269 -5.40 -15.85 -7.62
CA ARG A 269 -5.55 -14.62 -8.40
C ARG A 269 -4.26 -13.78 -8.43
N TRP A 270 -3.53 -13.75 -7.32
CA TRP A 270 -2.31 -12.96 -7.13
C TRP A 270 -1.14 -13.83 -6.65
N PRO A 271 -0.66 -14.77 -7.48
CA PRO A 271 0.31 -15.79 -7.07
C PRO A 271 1.69 -15.24 -6.70
N GLY A 272 1.99 -13.99 -7.06
CA GLY A 272 3.24 -13.29 -6.70
C GLY A 272 3.15 -12.48 -5.41
N TYR A 273 2.04 -12.49 -4.67
CA TYR A 273 1.92 -11.72 -3.43
C TYR A 273 2.28 -12.60 -2.22
N LEU A 274 3.56 -12.54 -1.84
CA LEU A 274 4.15 -13.36 -0.78
C LEU A 274 3.38 -13.33 0.56
N PRO A 275 2.87 -12.19 1.08
CA PRO A 275 2.28 -12.16 2.43
C PRO A 275 1.08 -13.11 2.63
N LEU A 276 0.36 -13.51 1.57
CA LEU A 276 -0.72 -14.50 1.68
C LEU A 276 -0.20 -15.91 2.04
N TYR A 277 1.03 -16.26 1.67
CA TYR A 277 1.58 -17.61 1.85
C TYR A 277 1.84 -17.95 3.32
N PRO A 278 2.54 -17.10 4.12
CA PRO A 278 2.67 -17.32 5.56
C PRO A 278 1.32 -17.43 6.27
N LEU A 279 0.35 -16.58 5.93
CA LEU A 279 -1.00 -16.62 6.48
C LEU A 279 -1.68 -17.98 6.21
N ILE A 280 -1.64 -18.44 4.96
CA ILE A 280 -2.23 -19.73 4.56
C ILE A 280 -1.52 -20.88 5.29
N THR A 281 -0.17 -20.90 5.29
CA THR A 281 0.58 -21.96 5.98
C THR A 281 0.27 -22.01 7.47
N GLN A 282 0.21 -20.86 8.13
CA GLN A 282 -0.08 -20.80 9.56
C GLN A 282 -1.47 -21.35 9.85
N CYS A 283 -2.49 -20.96 9.08
CA CYS A 283 -3.85 -21.48 9.25
C CYS A 283 -3.93 -23.00 8.99
N LEU A 284 -3.22 -23.52 7.98
CA LEU A 284 -3.19 -24.95 7.68
C LEU A 284 -2.52 -25.74 8.81
N VAL A 285 -1.39 -25.24 9.34
CA VAL A 285 -0.68 -25.84 10.47
C VAL A 285 -1.54 -25.84 11.73
N MET A 286 -2.16 -24.71 12.07
CA MET A 286 -3.07 -24.60 13.22
C MET A 286 -4.32 -25.49 13.10
N SER A 287 -4.70 -25.85 11.87
CA SER A 287 -5.82 -26.75 11.58
C SER A 287 -5.37 -28.20 11.36
N GLU A 288 -4.12 -28.55 11.68
CA GLU A 288 -3.50 -29.88 11.49
C GLU A 288 -3.55 -30.43 10.05
N ARG A 289 -3.73 -29.55 9.05
CA ARG A 289 -3.72 -29.89 7.62
C ARG A 289 -2.28 -29.91 7.09
N PHE A 290 -1.46 -30.79 7.65
CA PHE A 290 -0.01 -30.78 7.41
C PHE A 290 0.40 -31.10 5.97
N GLU A 291 -0.31 -32.02 5.29
CA GLU A 291 -0.05 -32.31 3.87
C GLU A 291 -0.20 -31.05 3.01
N ASP A 292 -1.31 -30.32 3.18
CA ASP A 292 -1.55 -29.06 2.48
C ASP A 292 -0.49 -28.01 2.87
N ALA A 293 -0.10 -27.94 4.14
CA ALA A 293 0.94 -27.01 4.58
C ALA A 293 2.27 -27.24 3.85
N THR A 294 2.68 -28.49 3.60
CA THR A 294 3.91 -28.77 2.84
C THR A 294 3.88 -28.20 1.42
N VAL A 295 2.71 -28.18 0.77
CA VAL A 295 2.53 -27.58 -0.58
C VAL A 295 2.80 -26.08 -0.53
N TRP A 296 2.23 -25.38 0.46
CA TRP A 296 2.35 -23.93 0.58
C TRP A 296 3.73 -23.47 1.06
N PHE A 297 4.35 -24.19 2.00
CA PHE A 297 5.78 -24.03 2.29
C PHE A 297 6.63 -24.29 1.04
N GLY A 298 6.23 -25.29 0.25
CA GLY A 298 6.85 -25.60 -1.01
C GLY A 298 6.85 -24.45 -2.00
N HIS A 299 5.73 -23.73 -2.11
CA HIS A 299 5.64 -22.52 -2.93
C HIS A 299 6.51 -21.39 -2.39
N MET A 300 6.61 -21.21 -1.07
CA MET A 300 7.49 -20.20 -0.47
C MET A 300 8.96 -20.41 -0.85
N GLU A 301 9.45 -21.65 -0.75
CA GLU A 301 10.84 -21.98 -1.15
C GLU A 301 11.05 -21.85 -2.67
N THR A 302 10.15 -22.40 -3.50
CA THR A 302 10.41 -22.51 -4.95
C THR A 302 10.01 -21.27 -5.76
N ARG A 303 8.91 -20.59 -5.40
CA ARG A 303 8.43 -19.41 -6.13
C ARG A 303 9.13 -18.14 -5.69
N PHE A 304 9.36 -18.00 -4.39
CA PHE A 304 9.89 -16.76 -3.80
C PHE A 304 11.36 -16.89 -3.38
N GLY A 305 11.95 -18.08 -3.54
CA GLY A 305 13.36 -18.32 -3.18
C GLY A 305 13.61 -18.21 -1.67
N LEU A 306 12.58 -18.35 -0.83
CA LEU A 306 12.74 -18.21 0.61
C LEU A 306 13.56 -19.37 1.18
N GLN A 307 14.57 -19.03 1.96
CA GLN A 307 15.31 -19.99 2.77
C GLN A 307 14.66 -20.07 4.15
N LEU A 308 13.84 -21.10 4.36
CA LEU A 308 13.12 -21.30 5.60
C LEU A 308 14.03 -21.96 6.64
N ASP A 309 14.17 -21.31 7.80
CA ASP A 309 14.86 -21.89 8.96
C ASP A 309 13.93 -22.86 9.68
N TRP A 310 14.00 -24.12 9.28
CA TRP A 310 13.22 -25.20 9.87
C TRP A 310 13.56 -25.48 11.34
N GLN A 311 14.77 -25.13 11.79
CA GLN A 311 15.15 -25.27 13.19
C GLN A 311 14.48 -24.19 14.05
N ALA A 312 14.43 -22.95 13.56
CA ALA A 312 13.68 -21.88 14.19
C ALA A 312 12.17 -22.21 14.23
N LEU A 313 11.60 -22.68 13.11
CA LEU A 313 10.19 -23.10 13.07
C LEU A 313 9.90 -24.27 14.02
N ALA A 314 10.81 -25.22 14.19
CA ALA A 314 10.63 -26.32 15.15
C ALA A 314 10.57 -25.83 16.61
N SER A 315 11.13 -24.66 16.90
CA SER A 315 11.15 -24.05 18.24
C SER A 315 9.91 -23.18 18.50
N ASP A 316 9.14 -22.85 17.46
CA ASP A 316 7.86 -22.14 17.59
C ASP A 316 6.73 -23.14 17.92
N PRO A 317 5.96 -22.94 19.01
CA PRO A 317 4.88 -23.84 19.40
C PRO A 317 3.80 -24.04 18.31
N VAL A 318 3.58 -23.07 17.43
CA VAL A 318 2.64 -23.18 16.32
C VAL A 318 3.14 -24.18 15.29
N TYR A 319 4.43 -24.15 14.95
CA TYR A 319 5.00 -24.95 13.86
C TYR A 319 5.64 -26.26 14.32
N MET A 320 5.97 -26.41 15.60
CA MET A 320 6.55 -27.62 16.17
C MET A 320 5.75 -28.90 15.83
N PRO A 321 4.41 -28.95 15.91
CA PRO A 321 3.65 -30.14 15.52
C PRO A 321 3.82 -30.49 14.04
N PHE A 322 3.85 -29.48 13.17
CA PHE A 322 4.05 -29.65 11.74
C PHE A 322 5.44 -30.17 11.41
N VAL A 323 6.51 -29.59 11.97
CA VAL A 323 7.89 -30.02 11.71
C VAL A 323 8.14 -31.46 12.20
N ASN A 324 7.44 -31.89 13.25
CA ASN A 324 7.50 -33.26 13.75
C ASN A 324 6.51 -34.22 13.08
N SER A 325 5.74 -33.76 12.08
CA SER A 325 4.73 -34.58 11.40
C SER A 325 5.34 -35.56 10.39
N PRO A 326 4.65 -36.67 10.09
CA PRO A 326 5.02 -37.55 8.98
C PRO A 326 5.04 -36.83 7.62
N ALA A 327 4.07 -35.93 7.38
CA ALA A 327 3.96 -35.15 6.15
C ALA A 327 5.24 -34.32 5.89
N PHE A 328 5.70 -33.59 6.90
CA PHE A 328 6.94 -32.81 6.79
C PHE A 328 8.16 -33.70 6.53
N ARG A 329 8.33 -34.81 7.26
CA ARG A 329 9.45 -35.74 7.05
C ARG A 329 9.46 -36.32 5.63
N HIS A 330 8.29 -36.71 5.13
CA HIS A 330 8.14 -37.22 3.76
C HIS A 330 8.50 -36.15 2.72
N TRP A 331 7.95 -34.95 2.88
CA TRP A 331 8.22 -33.81 2.01
C TRP A 331 9.72 -33.43 1.97
N ARG A 332 10.39 -33.40 3.13
CA ARG A 332 11.84 -33.14 3.22
C ARG A 332 12.71 -34.24 2.62
N ALA A 333 12.24 -35.49 2.60
CA ALA A 333 12.99 -36.62 2.03
C ALA A 333 12.85 -36.73 0.49
N THR A 334 11.84 -36.08 -0.10
CA THR A 334 11.51 -36.16 -1.53
C THR A 334 11.91 -34.90 -2.32
N ARG A 335 12.55 -33.94 -1.64
CA ARG A 335 13.07 -32.71 -2.24
C ARG A 335 14.59 -32.70 -2.25
#